data_AF-A0A2N8ZGU1-F1
#
_entry.id   AF-A0A2N8ZGU1-F1
#
_cell.length_a   1.000
_cell.length_b   1.000
_cell.length_c   1.000
_cell.angle_alpha   90.00
_cell.angle_beta   90.00
_cell.angle_gamma   90.00
#
_symmetry.space_group_name_H-M   'P 1'
#
loop_
_entity.id
_entity.type
_entity.pdbx_description
1 polymer ?
#
loop_
_entity_poly.entity_id
_entity_poly.type
_entity_poly.pdbx_seq_one_letter_code
_entity_poly.pdbx_strand_id
1 'polypeptide(L)'
;MDTSTLYSLGFPEKHKIEYVDVVGLYHSGKFGELNRVIICKNKDGKVTTTIGQSLWDLRVFIRGNGANKLNFNEWSTSQSLQRELKLIAFGILFNNGPQQRKALKPSTTIAQISKLKIAYRFLAKHQLTSLSTLSKPTTWAKFELYLKHQDYSRHTLELIFTAINSVIKLGGLASTSIRHRSHKH
;
A
#
# COMPACT_ATOMS: atom_id res chain seq x y z
N MET A 1 6.55 -15.29 -5.30
CA MET A 1 5.66 -14.21 -5.78
C MET A 1 5.08 -14.66 -7.11
N ASP A 2 3.74 -14.71 -7.24
CA ASP A 2 3.08 -15.02 -8.51
C ASP A 2 2.66 -13.71 -9.21
N THR A 3 3.31 -13.39 -10.33
CA THR A 3 3.00 -12.20 -11.15
C THR A 3 2.26 -12.55 -12.45
N SER A 4 1.80 -13.79 -12.62
CA SER A 4 1.17 -14.27 -13.86
C SER A 4 -0.04 -13.43 -14.28
N THR A 5 -0.75 -12.85 -13.32
CA THR A 5 -1.96 -12.04 -13.55
C THR A 5 -1.69 -10.54 -13.73
N LEU A 6 -0.47 -10.06 -13.45
CA LEU A 6 -0.13 -8.63 -13.50
C LEU A 6 0.18 -8.13 -14.91
N TYR A 7 0.72 -8.99 -15.77
CA TYR A 7 1.19 -8.61 -17.09
C TYR A 7 0.19 -8.95 -18.20
N SER A 8 0.26 -8.22 -19.31
CA SER A 8 -0.47 -8.58 -20.54
C SER A 8 0.12 -9.83 -21.19
N LEU A 9 -0.70 -10.56 -21.95
CA LEU A 9 -0.21 -11.58 -22.88
C LEU A 9 0.89 -10.97 -23.78
N GLY A 10 2.00 -11.69 -23.96
CA GLY A 10 3.14 -11.24 -24.77
C GLY A 10 4.08 -10.22 -24.09
N PHE A 11 3.93 -9.92 -22.80
CA PHE A 11 4.95 -9.14 -22.09
C PHE A 11 6.24 -9.97 -21.92
N PRO A 12 7.44 -9.43 -22.26
CA PRO A 12 8.67 -10.23 -22.23
C PRO A 12 9.01 -10.75 -20.83
N GLU A 13 9.25 -12.05 -20.69
CA GLU A 13 9.51 -12.70 -19.39
C GLU A 13 10.70 -12.05 -18.67
N LYS A 14 11.79 -11.81 -19.41
CA LYS A 14 13.01 -11.14 -18.92
C LYS A 14 12.79 -9.72 -18.36
N HIS A 15 11.65 -9.10 -18.67
CA HIS A 15 11.31 -7.75 -18.19
C HIS A 15 10.33 -7.78 -17.02
N LYS A 16 9.81 -8.94 -16.63
CA LYS A 16 9.01 -9.07 -15.41
C LYS A 16 9.89 -8.79 -14.19
N ILE A 17 9.27 -8.31 -13.13
CA ILE A 17 10.01 -8.03 -11.90
C ILE A 17 10.27 -9.34 -11.12
N GLU A 18 11.43 -9.39 -10.49
CA GLU A 18 11.82 -10.50 -9.64
C GLU A 18 11.37 -10.27 -8.20
N TYR A 19 11.31 -11.34 -7.42
CA TYR A 19 11.02 -11.25 -5.99
C TYR A 19 12.16 -10.55 -5.26
N VAL A 20 11.80 -9.60 -4.40
CA VAL A 20 12.72 -8.94 -3.47
C VAL A 20 12.08 -8.96 -2.08
N ASP A 21 12.85 -9.35 -1.07
CA ASP A 21 12.41 -9.31 0.33
C ASP A 21 12.41 -7.87 0.86
N VAL A 22 11.39 -7.11 0.47
CA VAL A 22 11.21 -5.72 0.92
C VAL A 22 10.94 -5.63 2.43
N VAL A 23 10.42 -6.70 3.05
CA VAL A 23 10.15 -6.78 4.48
C VAL A 23 11.48 -6.82 5.23
N GLY A 24 12.37 -7.74 4.83
CA GLY A 24 13.72 -7.85 5.38
C GLY A 24 14.54 -6.58 5.20
N LEU A 25 14.48 -5.95 4.01
CA LEU A 25 15.16 -4.67 3.76
C LEU A 25 14.64 -3.55 4.68
N TYR A 26 13.32 -3.48 4.90
CA TYR A 26 12.72 -2.49 5.78
C TYR A 26 13.13 -2.70 7.24
N HIS A 27 13.03 -3.92 7.77
CA HIS A 27 13.40 -4.22 9.16
C HIS A 27 14.89 -4.10 9.43
N SER A 28 15.73 -4.36 8.43
CA SER A 28 17.19 -4.19 8.52
C SER A 28 17.65 -2.72 8.35
N GLY A 29 16.72 -1.78 8.18
CA GLY A 29 17.06 -0.36 7.99
C GLY A 29 17.76 -0.03 6.67
N LYS A 30 17.77 -0.97 5.71
CA LYS A 30 18.46 -0.86 4.41
C LYS A 30 17.66 -0.03 3.42
N PHE A 31 17.34 1.21 3.79
CA PHE A 31 16.43 2.07 3.00
C PHE A 31 17.00 2.46 1.64
N GLY A 32 18.33 2.55 1.49
CA GLY A 32 18.98 2.78 0.21
C GLY A 32 18.73 1.64 -0.79
N GLU A 33 18.83 0.39 -0.34
CA GLU A 33 18.50 -0.81 -1.12
C GLU A 33 17.00 -0.88 -1.38
N LEU A 34 16.18 -0.62 -0.36
CA LEU A 34 14.72 -0.59 -0.48
C LEU A 34 14.26 0.40 -1.57
N ASN A 35 14.86 1.59 -1.63
CA ASN A 35 14.49 2.61 -2.62
C ASN A 35 14.84 2.22 -4.06
N ARG A 36 15.78 1.29 -4.26
CA ARG A 36 16.19 0.79 -5.58
C ARG A 36 15.31 -0.35 -6.09
N VAL A 37 14.47 -0.93 -5.24
CA VAL A 37 13.56 -2.02 -5.63
C VAL A 37 12.65 -1.57 -6.76
N ILE A 38 12.69 -2.33 -7.85
CA ILE A 38 11.96 -2.04 -9.08
C ILE A 38 10.51 -2.48 -8.93
N ILE A 39 9.59 -1.58 -9.29
CA ILE A 39 8.15 -1.85 -9.35
C ILE A 39 7.72 -2.13 -10.78
N CYS A 40 8.23 -1.36 -11.75
CA CYS A 40 7.86 -1.50 -13.16
C CYS A 40 9.07 -1.39 -14.08
N LYS A 41 9.08 -2.24 -15.11
CA LYS A 41 9.86 -2.08 -16.33
C LYS A 41 8.89 -1.97 -17.51
N ASN A 42 9.22 -1.19 -18.53
CA ASN A 42 8.44 -1.16 -19.77
C ASN A 42 8.74 -2.38 -20.66
N LYS A 43 8.12 -2.46 -21.84
CA LYS A 43 8.33 -3.56 -22.79
C LYS A 43 9.77 -3.66 -23.32
N ASP A 44 10.53 -2.57 -23.27
CA ASP A 44 11.94 -2.51 -23.69
C ASP A 44 12.89 -2.86 -22.53
N GLY A 45 12.37 -3.16 -21.34
CA GLY A 45 13.16 -3.50 -20.15
C GLY A 45 13.64 -2.29 -19.35
N LYS A 46 13.33 -1.06 -19.78
CA LYS A 46 13.67 0.18 -19.07
C LYS A 46 12.88 0.27 -17.78
N VAL A 47 13.57 0.49 -16.65
CA VAL A 47 12.95 0.76 -15.35
C VAL A 47 12.15 2.07 -15.44
N THR A 48 10.86 2.00 -15.14
CA THR A 48 9.97 3.18 -15.13
C THR A 48 9.56 3.59 -13.73
N THR A 49 9.50 2.63 -12.80
CA THR A 49 9.05 2.88 -11.41
C THR A 49 9.90 2.11 -10.41
N THR A 50 10.37 2.76 -9.34
CA THR A 50 10.99 2.14 -8.16
C THR A 50 10.30 2.55 -6.86
N ILE A 51 10.54 1.82 -5.76
CA ILE A 51 9.99 2.18 -4.43
C ILE A 51 10.42 3.59 -4.00
N GLY A 52 11.66 4.00 -4.31
CA GLY A 52 12.19 5.30 -3.93
C GLY A 52 11.39 6.48 -4.52
N GLN A 53 10.83 6.31 -5.71
CA GLN A 53 10.06 7.37 -6.36
C GLN A 53 8.73 7.63 -5.64
N SER A 54 8.32 8.89 -5.57
CA SER A 54 7.05 9.29 -4.96
C SER A 54 5.86 9.21 -5.91
N LEU A 55 6.09 9.13 -7.22
CA LEU A 55 5.05 8.90 -8.21
C LEU A 55 5.30 7.56 -8.88
N TRP A 56 4.44 6.59 -8.60
CA TRP A 56 4.50 5.28 -9.25
C TRP A 56 3.59 5.28 -10.46
N ASP A 57 4.17 5.02 -11.64
CA ASP A 57 3.42 4.80 -12.87
C ASP A 57 3.25 3.29 -13.09
N LEU A 58 2.01 2.83 -12.97
CA LEU A 58 1.62 1.42 -13.04
C LEU A 58 0.96 1.07 -14.38
N ARG A 59 1.12 1.91 -15.42
CA ARG A 59 0.53 1.69 -16.76
C ARG A 59 0.85 0.32 -17.34
N VAL A 60 2.02 -0.24 -17.04
CA VAL A 60 2.43 -1.57 -17.51
C VAL A 60 1.47 -2.68 -17.04
N PHE A 61 0.78 -2.49 -15.91
CA PHE A 61 -0.14 -3.47 -15.35
C PHE A 61 -1.61 -3.21 -15.71
N ILE A 62 -1.94 -2.05 -16.28
CA ILE A 62 -3.33 -1.63 -16.49
C ILE A 62 -3.68 -1.71 -17.97
N ARG A 63 -4.75 -2.46 -18.27
CA ARG A 63 -5.33 -2.54 -19.60
C ARG A 63 -6.46 -1.49 -19.68
N GLY A 64 -6.21 -0.35 -20.32
CA GLY A 64 -7.21 0.71 -20.57
C GLY A 64 -6.90 2.06 -19.91
N ASN A 65 -7.85 3.00 -20.01
CA ASN A 65 -7.68 4.42 -19.64
C ASN A 65 -7.98 4.72 -18.16
N GLY A 66 -7.86 3.72 -17.28
CA GLY A 66 -8.14 3.88 -15.84
C GLY A 66 -7.02 4.60 -15.08
N ALA A 67 -7.30 4.94 -13.82
CA ALA A 67 -6.30 5.47 -12.90
C ALA A 67 -5.10 4.52 -12.82
N ASN A 68 -3.92 5.05 -13.11
CA ASN A 68 -2.70 4.27 -13.32
C ASN A 68 -1.50 4.77 -12.51
N LYS A 69 -1.71 5.73 -11.61
CA LYS A 69 -0.66 6.34 -10.81
C LYS A 69 -0.96 6.23 -9.33
N LEU A 70 0.08 5.96 -8.55
CA LEU A 70 0.07 6.16 -7.10
C LEU A 70 1.02 7.31 -6.76
N ASN A 71 0.46 8.40 -6.25
CA ASN A 71 1.23 9.57 -5.81
C ASN A 71 1.38 9.57 -4.28
N PHE A 72 2.60 9.62 -3.77
CA PHE A 72 2.96 9.64 -2.36
C PHE A 72 3.56 10.99 -1.91
N ASN A 73 3.54 12.03 -2.76
CA ASN A 73 4.09 13.36 -2.44
C ASN A 73 3.42 14.02 -1.24
N GLU A 74 2.18 13.66 -0.94
CA GLU A 74 1.44 14.16 0.24
C GLU A 74 2.15 13.85 1.58
N TRP A 75 3.06 12.87 1.61
CA TRP A 75 3.86 12.51 2.79
C TRP A 75 5.36 12.81 2.63
N SER A 76 5.75 13.72 1.73
CA SER A 76 7.17 14.08 1.54
C SER A 76 7.85 14.58 2.82
N THR A 77 7.09 15.23 3.71
CA THR A 77 7.54 15.73 5.02
C THR A 77 7.52 14.67 6.13
N SER A 78 6.90 13.51 5.90
CA SER A 78 6.85 12.38 6.82
C SER A 78 7.34 11.11 6.15
N GLN A 79 8.66 10.93 6.13
CA GLN A 79 9.29 9.79 5.46
C GLN A 79 8.82 8.44 6.00
N SER A 80 8.49 8.34 7.29
CA SER A 80 7.98 7.11 7.90
C SER A 80 6.62 6.72 7.30
N LEU A 81 5.66 7.67 7.25
CA LEU A 81 4.35 7.45 6.67
C LEU A 81 4.44 7.16 5.17
N GLN A 82 5.28 7.91 4.44
CA GLN A 82 5.46 7.68 3.02
C GLN A 82 6.00 6.28 2.73
N ARG A 83 7.03 5.85 3.48
CA ARG A 83 7.65 4.54 3.32
C ARG A 83 6.71 3.41 3.69
N GLU A 84 6.01 3.52 4.83
CA GLU A 84 5.02 2.53 5.26
C GLU A 84 3.91 2.36 4.21
N LEU A 85 3.36 3.46 3.68
CA LEU A 85 2.32 3.41 2.67
C LEU A 85 2.81 2.81 1.33
N LYS A 86 4.06 3.09 0.93
CA LYS A 86 4.71 2.46 -0.23
C LYS A 86 4.89 0.96 -0.04
N LEU A 87 5.32 0.52 1.14
CA LEU A 87 5.45 -0.90 1.46
C LEU A 87 4.11 -1.62 1.45
N ILE A 88 3.06 -1.00 1.98
CA ILE A 88 1.69 -1.52 1.91
C ILE A 88 1.23 -1.63 0.45
N ALA A 89 1.46 -0.59 -0.38
CA ALA A 89 1.13 -0.63 -1.80
C ALA A 89 1.85 -1.75 -2.54
N PHE A 90 3.15 -1.95 -2.26
CA PHE A 90 3.93 -3.06 -2.80
C PHE A 90 3.36 -4.42 -2.37
N GLY A 91 3.08 -4.57 -1.07
CA GLY A 91 2.52 -5.80 -0.50
C GLY A 91 1.17 -6.18 -1.08
N ILE A 92 0.29 -5.21 -1.32
CA ILE A 92 -1.01 -5.41 -1.99
C ILE A 92 -0.82 -5.75 -3.47
N LEU A 93 0.00 -4.99 -4.19
CA LEU A 93 0.18 -5.11 -5.63
C LEU A 93 0.73 -6.47 -6.04
N PHE A 94 1.71 -6.98 -5.30
CA PHE A 94 2.37 -8.25 -5.59
C PHE A 94 1.92 -9.39 -4.69
N ASN A 95 0.95 -9.14 -3.80
CA ASN A 95 0.43 -10.10 -2.84
C ASN A 95 1.55 -10.79 -2.04
N ASN A 96 2.43 -10.00 -1.45
CA ASN A 96 3.49 -10.49 -0.56
C ASN A 96 2.97 -10.74 0.87
N GLY A 97 1.73 -11.20 1.00
CA GLY A 97 1.11 -11.57 2.27
C GLY A 97 1.28 -13.05 2.57
N PRO A 98 1.27 -13.46 3.86
CA PRO A 98 1.44 -14.86 4.26
C PRO A 98 0.32 -15.79 3.77
N GLN A 99 -0.82 -15.24 3.31
CA GLN A 99 -2.00 -16.00 2.93
C GLN A 99 -2.04 -16.42 1.44
N GLN A 100 -0.97 -16.21 0.66
CA GLN A 100 -0.85 -16.62 -0.75
C GLN A 100 -2.14 -16.41 -1.58
N ARG A 101 -2.85 -15.29 -1.37
CA ARG A 101 -4.12 -15.00 -2.08
C ARG A 101 -3.85 -14.66 -3.55
N LYS A 102 -4.86 -14.61 -4.41
CA LYS A 102 -4.67 -14.07 -5.76
C LYS A 102 -4.29 -12.58 -5.67
N ALA A 103 -3.29 -12.16 -6.43
CA ALA A 103 -2.91 -10.75 -6.54
C ALA A 103 -4.12 -9.91 -6.97
N LEU A 104 -4.34 -8.78 -6.29
CA LEU A 104 -5.42 -7.87 -6.66
C LEU A 104 -5.14 -7.25 -8.03
N LYS A 105 -6.20 -6.93 -8.76
CA LYS A 105 -6.06 -6.13 -9.97
C LYS A 105 -5.35 -4.80 -9.61
N PRO A 106 -4.43 -4.30 -10.44
CA PRO A 106 -3.74 -3.03 -10.18
C PRO A 106 -4.70 -1.86 -9.93
N SER A 107 -5.82 -1.79 -10.66
CA SER A 107 -6.87 -0.80 -10.43
C SER A 107 -7.51 -0.90 -9.04
N THR A 108 -7.75 -2.12 -8.55
CA THR A 108 -8.22 -2.37 -7.18
C THR A 108 -7.19 -1.93 -6.15
N THR A 109 -5.91 -2.21 -6.40
CA THR A 109 -4.81 -1.73 -5.54
C THR A 109 -4.80 -0.21 -5.45
N ILE A 110 -4.95 0.49 -6.58
CA ILE A 110 -5.00 1.96 -6.62
C ILE A 110 -6.19 2.50 -5.85
N ALA A 111 -7.38 1.91 -6.02
CA ALA A 111 -8.58 2.30 -5.29
C ALA A 111 -8.42 2.09 -3.78
N GLN A 112 -7.91 0.93 -3.37
CA GLN A 112 -7.67 0.58 -1.97
C GLN A 112 -6.63 1.48 -1.30
N ILE A 113 -5.51 1.75 -1.98
CA ILE A 113 -4.52 2.71 -1.50
C ILE A 113 -5.13 4.10 -1.37
N SER A 114 -5.95 4.54 -2.33
CA SER A 114 -6.62 5.84 -2.26
C SER A 114 -7.54 5.97 -1.03
N LYS A 115 -8.15 4.88 -0.55
CA LYS A 115 -8.91 4.87 0.70
C LYS A 115 -8.00 4.86 1.93
N LEU A 116 -6.88 4.12 1.91
CA LEU A 116 -5.87 4.18 2.98
C LEU A 116 -5.29 5.58 3.17
N LYS A 117 -5.13 6.35 2.09
CA LYS A 117 -4.65 7.74 2.17
C LYS A 117 -5.45 8.62 3.12
N ILE A 118 -6.74 8.34 3.32
CA ILE A 118 -7.59 9.07 4.27
C ILE A 118 -7.11 8.84 5.72
N ALA A 119 -6.78 7.59 6.07
CA ALA A 119 -6.16 7.29 7.36
C ALA A 119 -4.79 7.96 7.48
N TYR A 120 -3.98 7.92 6.42
CA TYR A 120 -2.65 8.54 6.43
C TYR A 120 -2.66 10.07 6.52
N ARG A 121 -3.71 10.74 6.03
CA ARG A 121 -3.93 12.18 6.26
C ARG A 121 -4.20 12.48 7.72
N PHE A 122 -5.03 11.67 8.37
CA PHE A 122 -5.26 11.75 9.81
C PHE A 122 -3.94 11.57 10.58
N LEU A 123 -3.15 10.54 10.24
CA LEU A 123 -1.86 10.31 10.89
C LEU A 123 -0.92 11.51 10.76
N ALA A 124 -0.77 12.05 9.55
CA ALA A 124 0.06 13.23 9.29
C ALA A 124 -0.42 14.46 10.08
N LYS A 125 -1.74 14.73 10.09
CA LYS A 125 -2.35 15.85 10.84
C LYS A 125 -2.07 15.76 12.34
N HIS A 126 -2.01 14.55 12.88
CA HIS A 126 -1.77 14.29 14.31
C HIS A 126 -0.32 13.92 14.64
N GLN A 127 0.63 14.14 13.71
CA GLN A 127 2.07 13.84 13.88
C GLN A 127 2.35 12.38 14.28
N LEU A 128 1.48 11.47 13.83
CA LEU A 128 1.65 10.03 14.01
C LEU A 128 2.48 9.46 12.87
N THR A 129 3.28 8.43 13.16
CA THR A 129 4.32 7.95 12.23
C THR A 129 4.00 6.62 11.56
N SER A 130 2.93 5.93 11.98
CA SER A 130 2.55 4.61 11.48
C SER A 130 1.06 4.34 11.62
N LEU A 131 0.49 3.58 10.68
CA LEU A 131 -0.89 3.09 10.71
C LEU A 131 -1.15 2.20 11.94
N SER A 132 -0.13 1.51 12.46
CA SER A 132 -0.22 0.68 13.67
C SER A 132 -0.75 1.46 14.88
N THR A 133 -0.56 2.78 14.92
CA THR A 133 -1.03 3.66 16.01
C THR A 133 -2.55 3.68 16.15
N LEU A 134 -3.30 3.33 15.09
CA LEU A 134 -4.76 3.19 15.13
C LEU A 134 -5.24 2.01 15.99
N SER A 135 -4.35 1.09 16.37
CA SER A 135 -4.67 0.03 17.35
C SER A 135 -4.95 0.56 18.75
N LYS A 136 -4.49 1.77 19.08
CA LYS A 136 -4.71 2.40 20.38
C LYS A 136 -6.14 2.94 20.45
N PRO A 137 -6.96 2.56 21.46
CA PRO A 137 -8.35 3.01 21.55
C PRO A 137 -8.52 4.53 21.53
N THR A 138 -7.61 5.27 22.17
CA THR A 138 -7.63 6.74 22.20
C THR A 138 -7.36 7.36 20.84
N THR A 139 -6.45 6.79 20.06
CA THR A 139 -6.17 7.22 18.68
C THR A 139 -7.33 6.84 17.76
N TRP A 140 -7.90 5.64 17.93
CA TRP A 140 -9.05 5.20 17.16
C TRP A 140 -10.25 6.11 17.33
N ALA A 141 -10.60 6.48 18.57
CA ALA A 141 -11.70 7.41 18.84
C ALA A 141 -11.49 8.77 18.16
N LYS A 142 -10.26 9.30 18.14
CA LYS A 142 -9.92 10.53 17.41
C LYS A 142 -10.07 10.36 15.89
N PHE A 143 -9.72 9.19 15.37
CA PHE A 143 -9.88 8.87 13.95
C PHE A 143 -11.36 8.79 13.56
N GLU A 144 -12.21 8.19 14.39
CA GLU A 144 -13.66 8.15 14.16
C GLU A 144 -14.27 9.56 14.15
N LEU A 145 -13.87 10.43 15.08
CA LEU A 145 -14.28 11.84 15.07
C LEU A 145 -13.80 12.55 13.82
N TYR A 146 -12.54 12.33 13.40
CA TYR A 146 -12.02 12.87 12.15
C TYR A 146 -12.89 12.44 10.96
N LEU A 147 -13.22 11.15 10.83
CA LEU A 147 -14.08 10.65 9.75
C LEU A 147 -15.49 11.25 9.77
N LYS A 148 -16.09 11.43 10.95
CA LYS A 148 -17.39 12.11 11.10
C LYS A 148 -17.32 13.56 10.60
N HIS A 149 -16.23 14.28 10.88
CA HIS A 149 -16.04 15.65 10.41
C HIS A 149 -15.77 15.77 8.90
N GLN A 150 -15.37 14.69 8.22
CA GLN A 150 -15.16 14.70 6.78
C GLN A 150 -16.46 14.48 5.97
N ASP A 151 -17.58 14.19 6.64
CA ASP A 151 -18.90 13.97 6.03
C ASP A 151 -18.88 12.94 4.88
N TYR A 152 -18.13 11.86 5.06
CA TYR A 152 -18.07 10.79 4.07
C TYR A 152 -19.37 9.97 4.06
N SER A 153 -19.80 9.58 2.85
CA SER A 153 -20.90 8.63 2.69
C SER A 153 -20.59 7.29 3.40
N ARG A 154 -21.64 6.59 3.85
CA ARG A 154 -21.53 5.25 4.45
C ARG A 154 -20.69 4.30 3.59
N HIS A 155 -20.92 4.27 2.29
CA HIS A 155 -20.16 3.46 1.35
C HIS A 155 -18.65 3.80 1.38
N THR A 156 -18.31 5.08 1.46
CA THR A 156 -16.90 5.51 1.57
C THR A 156 -16.28 5.07 2.88
N LEU A 157 -17.00 5.16 4.00
CA LEU A 157 -16.55 4.68 5.31
C LEU A 157 -16.30 3.18 5.28
N GLU A 158 -17.21 2.38 4.73
CA GLU A 158 -17.05 0.93 4.56
C GLU A 158 -15.79 0.59 3.75
N LEU A 159 -15.52 1.33 2.66
CA LEU A 159 -14.30 1.14 1.87
C LEU A 159 -13.02 1.53 2.63
N ILE A 160 -13.06 2.57 3.47
CA ILE A 160 -11.92 2.96 4.33
C ILE A 160 -11.62 1.84 5.33
N PHE A 161 -12.63 1.36 6.06
CA PHE A 161 -12.45 0.29 7.05
C PHE A 161 -12.02 -1.02 6.40
N THR A 162 -12.57 -1.34 5.21
CA THR A 162 -12.14 -2.50 4.44
C THR A 162 -10.66 -2.40 4.06
N ALA A 163 -10.22 -1.21 3.63
CA ALA A 163 -8.82 -0.99 3.29
C ALA A 163 -7.90 -1.10 4.51
N ILE A 164 -8.27 -0.57 5.68
CA ILE A 164 -7.50 -0.74 6.92
C ILE A 164 -7.42 -2.22 7.31
N ASN A 165 -8.56 -2.92 7.33
CA ASN A 165 -8.64 -4.34 7.67
C ASN A 165 -7.82 -5.22 6.72
N SER A 166 -7.71 -4.85 5.45
CA SER A 166 -6.87 -5.57 4.49
C SER A 166 -5.39 -5.50 4.86
N VAL A 167 -4.90 -4.36 5.37
CA VAL A 167 -3.51 -4.17 5.80
C VAL A 167 -3.23 -5.01 7.04
N ILE A 168 -4.17 -5.05 7.99
CA ILE A 168 -4.08 -5.92 9.16
C ILE A 168 -3.97 -7.39 8.74
N LYS A 169 -4.77 -7.82 7.75
CA LYS A 169 -4.76 -9.18 7.23
C LYS A 169 -3.51 -9.52 6.40
N LEU A 170 -2.88 -8.52 5.79
CA LEU A 170 -1.57 -8.64 5.12
C LEU A 170 -0.40 -8.81 6.11
N GLY A 171 -0.70 -8.84 7.40
CA GLY A 171 0.17 -8.78 8.57
C GLY A 171 1.41 -9.66 8.63
N GLY A 172 2.37 -9.39 7.74
CA GLY A 172 3.82 -9.51 7.93
C GLY A 172 4.56 -8.17 7.73
N LEU A 173 3.94 -7.16 7.11
CA LEU A 173 4.53 -5.83 6.88
C LEU A 173 4.13 -4.77 7.93
N ALA A 174 3.03 -5.00 8.66
CA ALA A 174 2.45 -4.05 9.62
C ALA A 174 2.16 -4.67 11.01
N SER A 175 2.60 -5.90 11.25
CA SER A 175 2.40 -6.61 12.53
C SER A 175 3.74 -6.62 13.26
N THR A 176 3.93 -5.81 14.29
CA THR A 176 3.39 -6.14 15.62
C THR A 176 2.40 -5.10 16.14
N SER A 177 1.26 -5.58 16.67
CA SER A 177 0.30 -4.85 17.53
C SER A 177 -1.08 -4.43 16.95
N ILE A 178 -1.68 -5.21 16.04
CA ILE A 178 -3.15 -5.15 15.83
C ILE A 178 -3.78 -6.54 15.91
N ARG A 179 -3.55 -7.25 17.00
CA ARG A 179 -4.36 -8.42 17.40
C ARG A 179 -5.05 -8.12 18.72
N HIS A 180 -6.05 -7.25 18.71
CA HIS A 180 -7.18 -7.36 19.63
C HIS A 180 -8.30 -6.42 19.20
N ARG A 181 -9.27 -6.99 18.47
CA ARG A 181 -10.71 -6.86 18.71
C ARG A 181 -11.45 -7.56 17.58
N SER A 182 -11.59 -8.87 17.75
CA SER A 182 -12.73 -9.59 17.21
C SER A 182 -13.36 -10.29 18.42
N HIS A 183 -14.20 -9.56 19.13
CA HIS A 183 -15.22 -10.13 20.00
C HIS A 183 -16.27 -9.07 20.33
N LYS A 184 -17.52 -9.42 19.98
CA LYS A 184 -18.80 -8.97 20.53
C LYS A 184 -19.19 -7.52 20.23
N HIS A 185 -20.16 -7.35 19.33
CA HIS A 185 -21.57 -7.20 19.71
C HIS A 185 -22.45 -7.83 18.63
#